data_AF-A0A820NR57-F1
#
_entry.id   AF-A0A820NR57-F1
#
_cell.length_a   1.000
_cell.length_b   1.000
_cell.length_c   1.000
_cell.angle_alpha   90.00
_cell.angle_beta   90.00
_cell.angle_gamma   90.00
#
_symmetry.space_group_name_H-M   'P 1'
#
loop_
_entity.id
_entity.type
_entity.pdbx_description
1 polymer ?
#
loop_
_entity_poly.entity_id
_entity_poly.type
_entity_poly.pdbx_seq_one_letter_code
_entity_poly.pdbx_strand_id
1 'polypeptide(L)'
;MFSCNSNNDPNKVEIIYEIYFAPNLSHVVYADISESGLFQEEEILFDLDSTFQVKDIIPDAAKFDRFVIQLSATDQSRFLAENYINLINRELHQHAPELLFGELLIEMGNTDNAIEYFQRILDQSNTQLPGKPNHKFYISQCFPEYILYILS
;
A
#
# COMPACT_ATOMS: atom_id res chain seq x y z
N MET A 1 20.27 10.41 -7.96
CA MET A 1 20.46 11.72 -8.62
C MET A 1 19.41 11.90 -9.72
N PHE A 2 18.33 12.66 -9.49
CA PHE A 2 17.36 13.00 -10.54
C PHE A 2 17.57 14.45 -10.95
N SER A 3 18.22 14.66 -12.10
CA SER A 3 18.21 15.94 -12.79
C SER A 3 18.20 15.69 -14.28
N CYS A 4 17.13 16.14 -14.94
CA CYS A 4 17.14 16.37 -16.38
C CYS A 4 16.68 17.82 -16.60
N ASN A 5 17.68 18.66 -16.88
CA ASN A 5 17.67 19.97 -17.53
C ASN A 5 16.38 20.81 -17.48
N SER A 6 16.58 22.05 -16.98
CA SER A 6 15.62 23.14 -16.98
C SER A 6 14.99 23.36 -18.36
N ASN A 7 13.72 23.02 -18.46
CA ASN A 7 12.80 23.83 -19.24
C ASN A 7 11.79 24.35 -18.22
N ASN A 8 11.53 25.66 -18.24
CA ASN A 8 10.52 26.37 -17.45
C ASN A 8 9.11 25.83 -17.79
N ASP A 9 8.87 24.57 -17.50
CA ASP A 9 7.56 23.95 -17.58
C ASP A 9 6.82 24.36 -16.32
N PRO A 10 5.75 25.18 -16.42
CA PRO A 10 4.99 25.63 -15.26
C PRO A 10 4.33 24.46 -14.51
N ASN A 11 4.33 23.26 -15.06
CA ASN A 11 3.81 22.04 -14.42
C ASN A 11 4.89 21.20 -13.73
N LYS A 12 6.14 21.69 -13.64
CA LYS A 12 7.22 21.02 -12.91
C LYS A 12 7.56 21.79 -11.64
N VAL A 13 7.67 21.04 -10.56
CA VAL A 13 8.05 21.56 -9.24
C VAL A 13 9.33 20.87 -8.81
N GLU A 14 10.31 21.67 -8.36
CA GLU A 14 11.55 21.13 -7.79
C GLU A 14 11.32 20.71 -6.34
N ILE A 15 11.86 19.56 -5.96
CA ILE A 15 11.67 18.98 -4.63
C ILE A 15 13.03 18.61 -4.04
N ILE A 16 13.24 18.92 -2.77
CA ILE A 16 14.34 18.44 -1.94
C ILE A 16 13.77 17.47 -0.91
N TYR A 17 14.41 16.32 -0.74
CA TYR A 17 14.07 15.39 0.33
C TYR A 17 15.04 15.60 1.49
N GLU A 18 14.50 15.88 2.67
CA GLU A 18 15.25 15.96 3.92
C GLU A 18 14.90 14.74 4.76
N ILE A 19 15.84 13.81 4.93
CA ILE A 19 15.58 12.53 5.59
C ILE A 19 16.21 12.53 6.99
N TYR A 20 15.35 12.47 8.00
CA TYR A 20 15.73 12.21 9.37
C TYR A 20 15.75 10.72 9.64
N PHE A 21 16.84 10.21 10.21
CA PHE A 21 16.94 8.82 10.64
C PHE A 21 17.62 8.78 12.00
N ALA A 22 17.08 7.96 12.90
CA ALA A 22 17.60 7.82 14.25
C ALA A 22 18.36 6.49 14.38
N PRO A 23 19.50 6.45 15.08
CA PRO A 23 20.33 5.25 15.20
C PRO A 23 19.68 4.14 16.04
N ASN A 24 18.55 4.41 16.69
CA ASN A 24 17.82 3.46 17.53
C ASN A 24 16.65 2.76 16.81
N LEU A 25 16.51 2.93 15.49
CA LEU A 25 15.56 2.16 14.70
C LEU A 25 16.08 0.74 14.52
N SER A 26 15.22 -0.23 14.80
CA SER A 26 15.59 -1.64 14.91
C SER A 26 15.65 -2.37 13.57
N HIS A 27 14.99 -1.82 12.54
CA HIS A 27 14.87 -2.46 11.24
C HIS A 27 15.31 -1.58 10.07
N VAL A 28 15.64 -0.31 10.31
CA VAL A 28 16.25 0.54 9.29
C VAL A 28 17.74 0.22 9.18
N VAL A 29 18.13 -0.39 8.07
CA VAL A 29 19.54 -0.69 7.74
C VAL A 29 20.06 0.38 6.79
N TYR A 30 21.20 0.97 7.15
CA TYR A 30 21.90 1.94 6.32
C TYR A 30 23.41 1.79 6.46
N ALA A 31 24.15 2.27 5.47
CA ALA A 31 25.59 2.29 5.45
C ALA A 31 26.09 3.67 5.00
N ASP A 32 27.11 4.17 5.68
CA ASP A 32 27.90 5.29 5.17
C ASP A 32 28.90 4.72 4.14
N ILE A 33 28.77 5.18 2.89
CA ILE A 33 29.61 4.75 1.76
C ILE A 33 30.43 5.89 1.19
N SER A 34 30.54 6.99 1.94
CA SER A 34 31.28 8.20 1.52
C SER A 34 32.75 7.91 1.16
N GLU A 35 33.36 6.90 1.79
CA GLU A 35 34.75 6.51 1.50
C GLU A 35 34.91 5.48 0.37
N SER A 36 33.80 4.86 -0.06
CA SER A 36 33.80 3.76 -1.04
C SER A 36 33.32 4.16 -2.42
N GLY A 37 32.85 5.40 -2.57
CA GLY A 37 32.36 5.95 -3.82
C GLY A 37 33.46 6.14 -4.87
N LEU A 38 33.08 6.01 -6.15
CA LEU A 38 33.91 6.45 -7.29
C LEU A 38 34.09 7.98 -7.32
N PHE A 39 33.24 8.70 -6.60
CA PHE A 39 33.22 10.16 -6.49
C PHE A 39 33.39 10.58 -5.02
N GLN A 40 33.93 11.78 -4.82
CA GLN A 40 34.08 12.40 -3.49
C GLN A 40 32.75 13.00 -3.06
N GLU A 41 31.77 12.14 -2.76
CA GLU A 41 30.44 12.51 -2.31
C GLU A 41 30.20 11.95 -0.91
N GLU A 42 29.47 12.71 -0.09
CA GLU A 42 28.97 12.23 1.20
C GLU A 42 27.67 11.45 0.91
N GLU A 43 27.72 10.12 1.00
CA GLU A 43 26.64 9.25 0.57
C GLU A 43 26.28 8.24 1.65
N ILE A 44 24.98 8.18 1.98
CA ILE A 44 24.38 7.18 2.84
C ILE A 44 23.50 6.27 1.97
N LEU A 45 23.77 4.97 2.00
CA LEU A 45 22.98 3.96 1.32
C LEU A 45 21.99 3.31 2.29
N PHE A 46 20.70 3.44 2.01
CA PHE A 46 19.63 2.74 2.71
C PHE A 46 19.34 1.39 2.05
N ASP A 47 18.91 0.40 2.83
CA ASP A 47 18.45 -0.88 2.30
C ASP A 47 17.16 -0.72 1.46
N LEU A 48 16.92 -1.64 0.52
CA LEU A 48 15.85 -1.54 -0.50
C LEU A 48 14.44 -1.42 0.08
N ASP A 49 14.20 -2.01 1.26
CA ASP A 49 12.89 -1.99 1.93
C ASP A 49 12.76 -0.86 2.98
N SER A 50 13.71 0.09 2.98
CA SER A 50 13.65 1.24 3.88
C SER A 50 12.43 2.10 3.58
N THR A 51 11.59 2.30 4.60
CA THR A 51 10.39 3.13 4.48
C THR A 51 10.57 4.46 5.19
N PHE A 52 10.07 5.52 4.57
CA PHE A 52 10.11 6.87 5.10
C PHE A 52 8.70 7.45 5.24
N GLN A 53 8.38 7.94 6.43
CA GLN A 53 7.13 8.64 6.70
C GLN A 53 7.29 10.13 6.39
N VAL A 54 6.38 10.69 5.59
CA VAL A 54 6.27 12.13 5.38
C VAL A 54 5.88 12.81 6.69
N LYS A 55 6.68 13.76 7.14
CA LYS A 55 6.43 14.58 8.33
C LYS A 55 5.83 15.92 7.96
N ASP A 56 6.42 16.59 6.96
CA ASP A 56 5.97 17.90 6.52
C ASP A 56 6.37 18.15 5.06
N ILE A 57 5.71 19.11 4.43
CA ILE A 57 6.02 19.62 3.10
C ILE A 57 6.04 21.14 3.19
N ILE A 58 7.24 21.72 3.17
CA ILE A 58 7.45 23.15 3.38
C ILE A 58 8.01 23.82 2.13
N PRO A 59 7.63 25.07 1.81
CA PRO A 59 8.27 25.83 0.75
C PRO A 59 9.73 26.12 1.14
N ASP A 60 10.63 26.04 0.18
CA ASP A 60 12.02 26.38 0.41
C ASP A 60 12.18 27.90 0.52
N ALA A 61 12.67 28.36 1.67
CA ALA A 61 12.94 29.77 1.93
C ALA A 61 13.96 30.37 0.93
N ALA A 62 14.84 29.56 0.34
CA ALA A 62 15.83 30.00 -0.63
C ALA A 62 15.30 30.08 -2.07
N LYS A 63 14.19 29.42 -2.40
CA LYS A 63 13.66 29.35 -3.77
C LYS A 63 12.13 29.16 -3.79
N PHE A 64 11.42 30.16 -4.33
CA PHE A 64 9.96 30.25 -4.29
C PHE A 64 9.22 29.06 -4.94
N ASP A 65 9.78 28.45 -5.98
CA ASP A 65 9.18 27.31 -6.71
C ASP A 65 9.84 25.97 -6.37
N ARG A 66 10.29 25.83 -5.12
CA ARG A 66 10.89 24.60 -4.61
C ARG A 66 10.29 24.24 -3.25
N PHE A 67 10.08 22.95 -3.04
CA PHE A 67 9.57 22.42 -1.77
C PHE A 67 10.59 21.50 -1.12
N VAL A 68 10.64 21.52 0.20
CA VAL A 68 11.36 20.55 1.01
C VAL A 68 10.34 19.58 1.60
N ILE A 69 10.48 18.30 1.27
CA ILE A 69 9.70 17.23 1.86
C ILE A 69 10.52 16.63 2.99
N GLN A 70 10.03 16.81 4.20
CA GLN A 70 10.64 16.25 5.40
C GLN A 70 10.16 14.83 5.61
N LEU A 71 11.11 13.91 5.70
CA LEU A 71 10.91 12.48 5.80
C LEU A 71 11.55 11.95 7.08
N SER A 72 10.94 10.97 7.71
CA SER A 72 11.56 10.23 8.81
C SER A 72 11.60 8.75 8.47
N ALA A 73 12.77 8.12 8.61
CA ALA A 73 12.85 6.67 8.55
C ALA A 73 11.97 6.04 9.64
N THR A 74 11.30 4.93 9.33
CA THR A 74 10.33 4.32 10.25
C THR A 74 10.29 2.80 10.12
N ASP A 75 10.17 2.12 11.27
CA ASP A 75 9.93 0.68 11.37
C ASP A 75 8.42 0.33 11.26
N GLN A 76 7.54 1.34 11.27
CA GLN A 76 6.09 1.12 11.36
C GLN A 76 5.49 0.45 10.12
N SER A 77 6.12 0.58 8.95
CA SER A 77 5.63 -0.03 7.72
C SER A 77 5.62 -1.55 7.80
N ARG A 78 6.65 -2.15 8.42
CA ARG A 78 6.70 -3.59 8.68
C ARG A 78 5.54 -4.03 9.56
N PHE A 79 5.30 -3.32 10.65
CA PHE A 79 4.18 -3.61 11.55
C PHE A 79 2.82 -3.46 10.85
N LEU A 80 2.65 -2.44 10.00
CA LEU A 80 1.44 -2.27 9.21
C LEU A 80 1.23 -3.42 8.21
N ALA A 81 2.28 -3.82 7.49
CA ALA A 81 2.23 -4.93 6.56
C ALA A 81 1.93 -6.26 7.27
N GLU A 82 2.60 -6.55 8.39
CA GLU A 82 2.35 -7.74 9.20
C GLU A 82 0.94 -7.76 9.77
N ASN A 83 0.44 -6.62 10.29
CA ASN A 83 -0.93 -6.53 10.77
C ASN A 83 -1.95 -6.73 9.67
N TYR A 84 -1.71 -6.18 8.48
CA TYR A 84 -2.59 -6.35 7.34
C TYR A 84 -2.62 -7.81 6.88
N ILE A 85 -1.46 -8.46 6.78
CA ILE A 85 -1.35 -9.90 6.48
C ILE A 85 -2.07 -10.74 7.54
N ASN A 86 -1.90 -10.39 8.83
CA ASN A 86 -2.55 -11.10 9.92
C ASN A 86 -4.08 -10.89 9.94
N LEU A 87 -4.54 -9.69 9.61
CA LEU A 87 -5.96 -9.36 9.46
C LEU A 87 -6.56 -10.20 8.33
N ILE A 88 -5.93 -10.17 7.15
CA ILE A 88 -6.32 -10.99 5.99
C ILE A 88 -6.34 -12.46 6.37
N ASN A 89 -5.30 -12.98 7.03
CA ASN A 89 -5.26 -14.39 7.42
C ASN A 89 -6.39 -14.74 8.40
N ARG A 90 -6.70 -13.86 9.35
CA ARG A 90 -7.81 -14.07 10.29
C ARG A 90 -9.16 -14.06 9.56
N GLU A 91 -9.34 -13.17 8.59
CA GLU A 91 -10.55 -13.09 7.77
C GLU A 91 -10.67 -14.29 6.82
N LEU A 92 -9.57 -14.75 6.21
CA LEU A 92 -9.50 -16.00 5.43
C LEU A 92 -9.84 -17.26 6.24
N HIS A 93 -9.63 -17.25 7.56
CA HIS A 93 -10.06 -18.34 8.43
C HIS A 93 -11.56 -18.28 8.77
N GLN A 94 -12.22 -17.14 8.57
CA GLN A 94 -13.64 -16.92 8.86
C GLN A 94 -14.50 -16.84 7.59
N HIS A 95 -13.90 -16.54 6.44
CA HIS A 95 -14.54 -16.42 5.14
C HIS A 95 -13.86 -17.32 4.12
N ALA A 96 -14.64 -17.86 3.17
CA ALA A 96 -14.07 -18.60 2.05
C ALA A 96 -13.07 -17.68 1.31
N PRO A 97 -11.84 -18.12 0.97
CA PRO A 97 -10.83 -17.29 0.31
C PRO A 97 -11.32 -16.58 -0.96
N GLU A 98 -12.28 -17.19 -1.63
CA GLU A 98 -12.95 -16.67 -2.81
C GLU A 98 -13.85 -15.46 -2.52
N LEU A 99 -14.34 -15.28 -1.29
CA LEU A 99 -15.13 -14.11 -0.92
C LEU A 99 -14.24 -12.90 -0.62
N LEU A 100 -13.11 -13.14 0.07
CA LEU A 100 -12.19 -12.07 0.46
C LEU A 100 -11.56 -11.38 -0.75
N PHE A 101 -11.22 -12.13 -1.79
CA PHE A 101 -10.65 -11.52 -3.00
C PHE A 101 -11.64 -10.59 -3.69
N GLY A 102 -12.94 -10.94 -3.68
CA GLY A 102 -13.97 -10.06 -4.23
C GLY A 102 -14.20 -8.81 -3.38
N GLU A 103 -14.13 -8.91 -2.05
CA GLU A 103 -14.18 -7.75 -1.14
C GLU A 103 -12.98 -6.82 -1.34
N LEU A 104 -11.77 -7.37 -1.49
CA LEU A 104 -10.57 -6.60 -1.78
C LEU A 104 -10.70 -5.80 -3.09
N LEU A 105 -11.28 -6.39 -4.14
CA LEU A 105 -11.54 -5.68 -5.39
C LEU A 105 -12.47 -4.47 -5.19
N ILE A 106 -13.45 -4.58 -4.28
CA ILE A 106 -14.35 -3.47 -3.92
C ILE A 106 -13.58 -2.38 -3.15
N GLU A 107 -12.78 -2.75 -2.16
CA GLU A 107 -12.00 -1.79 -1.36
C GLU A 107 -10.97 -1.02 -2.21
N MET A 108 -10.42 -1.65 -3.24
CA MET A 108 -9.53 -1.00 -4.21
C MET A 108 -10.26 -0.11 -5.22
N GLY A 109 -11.59 0.06 -5.09
CA GLY A 109 -12.42 0.85 -6.02
C GLY A 109 -12.68 0.16 -7.35
N ASN A 110 -12.35 -1.13 -7.48
CA ASN A 110 -12.48 -1.91 -8.70
C ASN A 110 -13.76 -2.75 -8.71
N THR A 111 -14.89 -2.07 -8.54
CA THR A 111 -16.21 -2.69 -8.33
C THR A 111 -16.67 -3.53 -9.52
N ASP A 112 -16.39 -3.10 -10.75
CA ASP A 112 -16.81 -3.83 -11.97
C ASP A 112 -16.14 -5.22 -12.04
N ASN A 113 -14.85 -5.28 -11.73
CA ASN A 113 -14.11 -6.54 -11.67
C ASN A 113 -14.55 -7.41 -10.50
N ALA A 114 -14.94 -6.82 -9.37
CA ALA A 114 -15.51 -7.56 -8.23
C ALA A 114 -16.82 -8.26 -8.63
N ILE A 115 -17.69 -7.57 -9.37
CA ILE A 115 -18.96 -8.13 -9.86
C ILE A 115 -18.72 -9.31 -10.81
N GLU A 116 -17.84 -9.15 -11.81
CA GLU A 116 -17.51 -10.23 -12.75
C GLU A 116 -16.90 -11.45 -12.02
N TYR A 117 -16.03 -11.18 -11.05
CA TYR A 117 -15.39 -12.21 -10.25
C TYR A 117 -16.41 -13.02 -9.43
N PHE A 118 -17.34 -12.34 -8.73
CA PHE A 118 -18.40 -13.02 -7.96
C PHE A 118 -19.38 -13.79 -8.86
N GLN A 119 -19.73 -13.25 -10.03
CA GLN A 119 -20.56 -13.96 -11.01
C GLN A 119 -19.89 -15.27 -11.46
N ARG A 120 -18.59 -15.23 -11.75
CA ARG A 120 -17.82 -16.43 -12.14
C ARG A 120 -17.81 -17.50 -11.04
N ILE A 121 -17.68 -17.10 -9.77
CA ILE A 121 -17.74 -18.03 -8.63
C ILE A 121 -19.15 -18.63 -8.50
N LEU A 122 -20.20 -17.83 -8.67
CA LEU A 122 -21.58 -18.30 -8.63
C LEU A 122 -21.86 -19.32 -9.75
N ASP A 123 -21.38 -19.06 -10.96
CA ASP A 123 -21.56 -19.98 -12.10
C ASP A 123 -20.82 -21.30 -11.89
N GLN A 124 -19.62 -21.26 -11.29
CA GLN A 124 -18.82 -22.45 -10.95
C GLN A 124 -19.40 -23.27 -9.80
N SER A 125 -20.09 -22.63 -8.84
CA SER A 125 -20.77 -23.33 -7.76
C SER A 125 -22.08 -23.99 -8.22
N ASN A 126 -22.80 -23.37 -9.16
CA ASN A 126 -24.02 -23.91 -9.76
C ASN A 126 -23.79 -25.07 -10.73
N THR A 127 -22.56 -25.32 -11.18
CA THR A 127 -22.20 -26.45 -12.06
C THR A 127 -21.84 -27.74 -11.30
N GLN A 128 -21.87 -27.75 -9.95
CA GLN A 128 -21.60 -28.95 -9.16
C GLN A 128 -22.87 -29.82 -8.96
N LEU A 129 -22.77 -31.08 -9.38
CA LEU A 129 -23.75 -32.17 -9.36
C LEU A 129 -24.48 -32.40 -8.01
N PRO A 130 -25.67 -33.05 -8.02
CA PRO A 130 -26.57 -33.15 -6.87
C PRO A 130 -25.94 -33.98 -5.73
N GLY A 131 -25.74 -33.36 -4.56
CA GLY A 131 -25.33 -34.08 -3.36
C GLY A 131 -24.50 -33.32 -2.32
N LYS A 132 -24.04 -32.09 -2.60
CA LYS A 132 -23.40 -31.23 -1.58
C LYS A 132 -24.39 -30.18 -1.06
N PRO A 133 -24.31 -29.80 0.23
CA PRO A 133 -25.17 -28.76 0.80
C PRO A 133 -24.97 -27.46 0.02
N ASN A 134 -26.06 -26.98 -0.58
CA ASN A 134 -26.10 -25.73 -1.34
C ASN A 134 -25.91 -24.55 -0.37
N HIS A 135 -24.71 -23.99 -0.30
CA HIS A 135 -24.56 -22.63 0.21
C HIS A 135 -25.05 -21.68 -0.89
N LYS A 136 -26.32 -21.28 -0.81
CA LYS A 136 -26.89 -20.25 -1.67
C LYS A 136 -26.42 -18.89 -1.17
N PHE A 137 -25.55 -18.24 -1.94
CA PHE A 137 -25.15 -16.85 -1.69
C PHE A 137 -26.09 -15.91 -2.44
N TYR A 138 -26.72 -14.98 -1.73
CA TYR A 138 -27.54 -13.93 -2.32
C TYR A 138 -26.80 -12.60 -2.19
N ILE A 139 -26.51 -11.96 -3.33
CA ILE A 139 -25.99 -10.59 -3.36
C ILE A 139 -27.19 -9.65 -3.37
N SER A 140 -27.46 -9.01 -2.25
CA SER A 140 -28.39 -7.89 -2.15
C SER A 140 -27.65 -6.60 -2.52
N GLN A 141 -28.04 -5.93 -3.60
CA GLN A 141 -27.58 -4.57 -3.89
C GLN A 141 -28.13 -3.62 -2.82
N CYS A 142 -27.35 -3.36 -1.76
CA CYS A 142 -27.60 -2.25 -0.85
C CYS A 142 -26.27 -1.70 -0.30
N PHE A 143 -25.89 -0.51 -0.74
CA PHE A 143 -25.20 0.46 0.11
C PHE A 143 -26.27 1.38 0.74
N PRO A 144 -26.05 2.02 1.90
CA PRO A 144 -25.08 1.77 2.98
C PRO A 144 -25.82 1.51 4.32
N GLU A 145 -25.06 1.03 5.33
CA GLU A 145 -25.45 0.82 6.75
C GLU A 145 -25.97 -0.59 7.16
N TYR A 146 -25.06 -1.33 7.80
CA TYR A 146 -25.20 -2.44 8.77
C TYR A 146 -25.59 -3.88 8.36
N ILE A 147 -24.72 -4.80 8.82
CA ILE A 147 -24.92 -6.18 9.35
C ILE A 147 -25.42 -7.26 8.38
N LEU A 148 -24.55 -8.25 8.16
CA LEU A 148 -24.85 -9.53 7.52
C LEU A 148 -25.49 -10.50 8.54
N TYR A 149 -26.67 -11.05 8.23
CA TYR A 149 -27.25 -12.17 8.99
C TYR A 149 -26.98 -13.49 8.27
N ILE A 150 -26.50 -14.50 9.03
CA ILE A 150 -26.48 -15.90 8.62
C ILE A 150 -27.70 -16.58 9.24
N LEU A 151 -28.61 -17.11 8.42
CA LEU A 151 -29.64 -18.04 8.89
C LEU A 151 -29.23 -19.46 8.52
N SER A 152 -29.06 -20.29 9.55
CA SER A 152 -28.86 -21.74 9.51
C SER A 152 -30.13 -22.49 9.17
#